data_AF-A0A7W1EXF5-F1
#
_entry.id   AF-A0A7W1EXF5-F1
#
_cell.length_a   1.000
_cell.length_b   1.000
_cell.length_c   1.000
_cell.angle_alpha   90.00
_cell.angle_beta   90.00
_cell.angle_gamma   90.00
#
_symmetry.space_group_name_H-M   'P 1'
#
loop_
_entity.id
_entity.type
_entity.pdbx_description
1 polymer ?
#
loop_
_entity_poly.entity_id
_entity_poly.type
_entity_poly.pdbx_seq_one_letter_code
_entity_poly.pdbx_strand_id
1 'polypeptide(L)'
;MTQRKVTSALKKIETAYSKGFYLEALLSTYHLNIDLLKLIYSKSGLTRSAEDKKIKVLISELNEEINKDDKLKTLIAKKNLKIVKVWASKMDAYFKVLKHKSPENSKSMYVESQKIFAILNMSAHKIFAQGKRV
;
A
#
# COMPACT_ATOMS: atom_id res chain seq x y z
N MET A 1 -5.03 4.17 -10.42
CA MET A 1 -5.50 4.82 -9.17
C MET A 1 -5.45 6.34 -9.32
N THR A 2 -6.44 7.10 -8.85
CA THR A 2 -6.47 8.59 -8.93
C THR A 2 -6.65 9.20 -7.53
N GLN A 3 -6.29 10.48 -7.35
CA GLN A 3 -6.43 11.18 -6.06
C GLN A 3 -7.90 11.21 -5.55
N ARG A 4 -8.88 11.36 -6.46
CA ARG A 4 -10.31 11.29 -6.12
C ARG A 4 -10.70 9.91 -5.58
N LYS A 5 -10.19 8.83 -6.19
CA LYS A 5 -10.43 7.45 -5.74
C LYS A 5 -9.83 7.19 -4.36
N VAL A 6 -8.62 7.68 -4.09
CA VAL A 6 -7.99 7.59 -2.75
C VAL A 6 -8.85 8.29 -1.70
N THR A 7 -9.29 9.52 -1.97
CA THR A 7 -10.11 10.30 -1.03
C THR A 7 -11.45 9.61 -0.73
N SER A 8 -12.09 9.06 -1.76
CA SER A 8 -13.35 8.31 -1.60
C SER A 8 -13.15 7.03 -0.77
N ALA A 9 -12.06 6.30 -1.01
CA ALA A 9 -11.72 5.11 -0.24
C ALA A 9 -11.48 5.44 1.25
N LEU A 10 -10.76 6.54 1.54
CA LEU A 10 -10.52 6.99 2.91
C LEU A 10 -11.81 7.26 3.69
N LYS A 11 -12.76 8.00 3.09
CA LYS A 11 -14.05 8.27 3.73
C LYS A 11 -14.79 6.98 4.13
N LYS A 12 -14.75 5.95 3.27
CA LYS A 12 -15.35 4.64 3.57
C LYS A 12 -14.63 3.92 4.70
N ILE A 13 -13.29 3.95 4.69
CA ILE A 13 -12.45 3.35 5.74
C ILE A 13 -12.72 4.01 7.10
N GLU A 14 -12.73 5.34 7.15
CA GLU A 14 -13.00 6.12 8.36
C GLU A 14 -14.41 5.84 8.90
N THR A 15 -15.41 5.75 8.01
CA THR A 15 -16.77 5.39 8.38
C THR A 15 -16.82 3.99 9.01
N ALA A 16 -16.19 2.99 8.39
CA ALA A 16 -16.14 1.63 8.93
C ALA A 16 -15.47 1.60 10.32
N TYR A 17 -14.34 2.29 10.47
CA TYR A 17 -13.63 2.38 11.74
C TYR A 17 -14.47 3.03 12.84
N SER A 18 -15.12 4.16 12.54
CA SER A 18 -15.94 4.90 13.51
C SER A 18 -17.14 4.09 14.02
N LYS A 19 -17.64 3.15 13.22
CA LYS A 19 -18.74 2.24 13.57
C LYS A 19 -18.28 0.95 14.26
N GLY A 20 -16.98 0.79 14.53
CA GLY A 20 -16.42 -0.40 15.18
C GLY A 20 -16.14 -1.58 14.23
N PHE A 21 -16.33 -1.41 12.92
CA PHE A 21 -16.02 -2.43 11.89
C PHE A 21 -14.52 -2.45 11.56
N TYR A 22 -13.71 -2.87 12.54
CA TYR A 22 -12.25 -2.81 12.45
C TYR A 22 -11.66 -3.74 11.38
N LEU A 23 -12.27 -4.90 11.15
CA LEU A 23 -11.82 -5.83 10.11
C LEU A 23 -12.06 -5.24 8.72
N GLU A 24 -13.23 -4.68 8.47
CA GLU A 24 -13.60 -4.03 7.22
C GLU A 24 -12.72 -2.82 6.96
N ALA A 25 -12.45 -2.00 7.99
CA ALA A 25 -11.53 -0.89 7.91
C ALA A 25 -10.10 -1.36 7.56
N LEU A 26 -9.64 -2.45 8.18
CA LEU A 26 -8.34 -3.07 7.89
C LEU A 26 -8.26 -3.59 6.45
N LEU A 27 -9.24 -4.40 6.01
CA LEU A 27 -9.28 -4.97 4.66
C LEU A 27 -9.29 -3.87 3.60
N SER A 28 -10.13 -2.86 3.80
CA SER A 28 -10.22 -1.71 2.89
C SER A 28 -8.90 -0.92 2.83
N THR A 29 -8.25 -0.72 3.98
CA THR A 29 -6.92 -0.07 4.03
C THR A 29 -5.85 -0.91 3.35
N TYR A 30 -5.88 -2.23 3.53
CA TYR A 30 -4.96 -3.16 2.88
C TYR A 30 -5.09 -3.09 1.35
N HIS A 31 -6.30 -3.14 0.81
CA HIS A 31 -6.54 -2.99 -0.63
C HIS A 31 -6.08 -1.62 -1.16
N LEU A 32 -6.37 -0.54 -0.43
CA LEU A 32 -5.89 0.79 -0.80
C LEU A 32 -4.35 0.86 -0.85
N ASN A 33 -3.68 0.25 0.14
CA ASN A 33 -2.22 0.18 0.16
C ASN A 33 -1.66 -0.61 -1.03
N ILE A 34 -2.30 -1.72 -1.42
CA ILE A 34 -1.91 -2.48 -2.61
C ILE A 34 -2.04 -1.62 -3.87
N ASP A 35 -3.15 -0.91 -4.02
CA ASP A 35 -3.40 -0.09 -5.20
C ASP A 35 -2.39 1.07 -5.31
N LEU A 36 -2.01 1.66 -4.18
CA LEU A 36 -0.94 2.67 -4.15
C LEU A 36 0.42 2.06 -4.49
N LEU A 37 0.72 0.87 -3.99
CA LEU A 37 1.95 0.16 -4.35
C LEU A 37 1.98 -0.17 -5.84
N LYS A 38 0.88 -0.64 -6.43
CA LYS A 38 0.73 -0.89 -7.87
C LYS A 38 0.90 0.40 -8.69
N LEU A 39 0.39 1.53 -8.21
CA LEU A 39 0.61 2.85 -8.84
C LEU A 39 2.09 3.27 -8.81
N ILE A 40 2.79 3.04 -7.69
CA ILE A 40 4.22 3.34 -7.59
C ILE A 40 5.01 2.39 -8.51
N TYR A 41 4.65 1.11 -8.52
CA TYR A 41 5.22 0.10 -9.39
C TYR A 41 5.05 0.48 -10.87
N SER A 42 3.90 0.95 -11.31
CA SER A 42 3.69 1.34 -12.71
C SER A 42 4.49 2.59 -13.14
N LYS A 43 5.12 3.28 -12.18
CA LYS A 43 6.08 4.36 -12.44
C LYS A 43 7.54 3.93 -12.34
N SER A 44 7.81 2.71 -11.88
CA SER A 44 9.10 2.08 -12.14
C SER A 44 9.17 1.73 -13.63
N GLY A 45 10.31 1.89 -14.28
CA GLY A 45 10.49 1.56 -15.71
C GLY A 45 10.30 0.08 -16.07
N LEU A 46 9.68 -0.71 -15.18
CA LEU A 46 9.33 -2.11 -15.39
C LEU A 46 8.12 -2.19 -16.32
N THR A 47 8.34 -2.70 -17.53
CA THR A 47 7.30 -2.94 -18.56
C THR A 47 6.33 -4.08 -18.22
N ARG A 48 6.57 -4.82 -17.13
CA ARG A 48 5.75 -5.97 -16.71
C ARG A 48 4.50 -5.50 -15.97
N SER A 49 3.34 -6.07 -16.30
CA SER A 49 2.07 -5.78 -15.59
C SER A 49 2.15 -6.09 -14.10
N ALA A 50 1.55 -5.22 -13.28
CA ALA A 50 1.46 -5.35 -11.84
C ALA A 50 0.18 -6.06 -11.36
N GLU A 51 -0.77 -6.35 -12.26
CA GLU A 51 -2.12 -6.78 -11.86
C GLU A 51 -2.14 -8.13 -11.15
N ASP A 52 -1.44 -9.13 -11.71
CA ASP A 52 -1.45 -10.52 -11.22
C ASP A 52 -0.30 -10.85 -10.25
N LYS A 53 0.58 -9.87 -9.99
CA LYS A 53 1.74 -10.10 -9.13
C LYS A 53 1.34 -10.09 -7.66
N LYS A 54 1.83 -11.08 -6.93
CA LYS A 54 1.79 -11.09 -5.46
C LYS A 54 2.51 -9.85 -4.92
N ILE A 55 1.97 -9.24 -3.87
CA ILE A 55 2.52 -8.01 -3.25
C ILE A 55 3.99 -8.18 -2.87
N LYS A 56 4.37 -9.35 -2.33
CA LYS A 56 5.76 -9.65 -1.97
C LYS A 56 6.71 -9.57 -3.18
N VAL A 57 6.24 -10.00 -4.35
CA VAL A 57 7.00 -9.91 -5.62
C VAL A 57 7.12 -8.45 -6.04
N LEU A 58 6.02 -7.69 -6.03
CA LEU A 58 6.03 -6.26 -6.36
C LEU A 58 7.03 -5.48 -5.49
N ILE A 59 7.04 -5.74 -4.17
CA ILE A 59 7.96 -5.08 -3.24
C ILE A 59 9.41 -5.49 -3.53
N SER A 60 9.68 -6.75 -3.87
CA SER A 60 11.03 -7.22 -4.19
C SER A 60 11.56 -6.55 -5.45
N GLU A 61 10.79 -6.58 -6.53
CA GLU A 61 11.17 -5.97 -7.81
C GLU A 61 11.36 -4.44 -7.68
N LEU A 62 10.45 -3.75 -6.96
CA LEU A 62 10.64 -2.33 -6.65
C LEU A 62 11.92 -2.05 -5.85
N ASN A 63 12.26 -2.92 -4.90
CA ASN A 63 13.45 -2.75 -4.07
C ASN A 63 14.74 -3.02 -4.86
N GLU A 64 14.71 -3.87 -5.87
CA GLU A 64 15.79 -4.07 -6.83
C GLU A 64 15.94 -2.84 -7.73
N GLU A 65 14.84 -2.35 -8.31
CA GLU A 65 14.88 -1.22 -9.25
C GLU A 65 15.18 0.13 -8.60
N ILE A 66 14.83 0.31 -7.33
CA ILE A 66 15.25 1.50 -6.59
C ILE A 66 16.77 1.70 -6.62
N ASN A 67 17.58 0.65 -6.77
CA ASN A 67 19.04 0.84 -6.83
C ASN A 67 19.51 1.31 -8.21
N LYS A 68 18.72 1.07 -9.26
CA LYS A 68 19.07 1.33 -10.66
C LYS A 68 18.44 2.62 -11.21
N ASP A 69 17.32 3.06 -10.63
CA ASP A 69 16.57 4.24 -11.08
C ASP A 69 16.52 5.34 -10.00
N ASP A 70 17.30 6.41 -10.20
CA ASP A 70 17.32 7.57 -9.30
C ASP A 70 15.98 8.32 -9.26
N LYS A 71 15.20 8.32 -10.35
CA LYS A 71 13.86 8.92 -10.35
C LYS A 71 12.95 8.13 -9.42
N LEU A 72 13.04 6.80 -9.41
CA LEU A 72 12.28 5.96 -8.50
C LEU A 72 12.67 6.19 -7.03
N LYS A 73 13.96 6.45 -6.73
CA LYS A 73 14.41 6.85 -5.37
C LYS A 73 13.75 8.15 -4.91
N THR A 74 13.49 9.10 -5.81
CA THR A 74 12.79 10.35 -5.45
C THR A 74 11.32 10.11 -5.13
N LEU A 75 10.69 9.12 -5.75
CA LEU A 75 9.30 8.76 -5.49
C LEU A 75 9.17 8.05 -4.14
N ILE A 76 9.93 6.98 -3.93
CA ILE A 76 9.89 6.18 -2.71
C ILE A 76 11.30 5.81 -2.22
N ALA A 77 11.56 6.06 -0.93
CA ALA A 77 12.86 5.75 -0.32
C ALA A 77 12.99 4.25 -0.02
N LYS A 78 14.20 3.68 -0.17
CA LYS A 78 14.50 2.26 0.15
C LYS A 78 14.11 1.88 1.58
N LYS A 79 14.36 2.76 2.55
CA LYS A 79 13.96 2.55 3.96
C LYS A 79 12.45 2.38 4.12
N ASN A 80 11.67 3.11 3.32
CA ASN A 80 10.22 3.04 3.35
C ASN A 80 9.74 1.71 2.76
N LEU A 81 10.33 1.24 1.65
CA LEU A 81 10.00 -0.09 1.11
C LEU A 81 10.33 -1.23 2.08
N LYS A 82 11.41 -1.13 2.87
CA LYS A 82 11.69 -2.11 3.93
C LYS A 82 10.56 -2.19 4.95
N ILE A 83 10.02 -1.04 5.37
CA ILE A 83 8.88 -0.97 6.29
C ILE A 83 7.63 -1.62 5.65
N VAL A 84 7.34 -1.30 4.38
CA VAL A 84 6.23 -1.90 3.62
C VAL A 84 6.40 -3.42 3.50
N LYS A 85 7.63 -3.92 3.29
CA LYS A 85 7.95 -5.36 3.24
C LYS A 85 7.61 -6.06 4.55
N VAL A 86 8.01 -5.48 5.68
CA VAL A 86 7.73 -6.04 7.02
C VAL A 86 6.22 -6.09 7.25
N TRP A 87 5.50 -5.00 6.95
CA TRP A 87 4.05 -4.96 7.05
C TRP A 87 3.38 -6.02 6.16
N ALA A 88 3.80 -6.17 4.91
CA ALA A 88 3.21 -7.16 3.99
C ALA A 88 3.38 -8.60 4.53
N SER A 89 4.51 -8.91 5.16
CA SER A 89 4.71 -10.20 5.83
C SER A 89 3.81 -10.39 7.04
N LYS A 90 3.58 -9.34 7.84
CA LYS A 90 2.64 -9.38 8.96
C LYS A 90 1.19 -9.55 8.51
N MET A 91 0.78 -8.85 7.44
CA MET A 91 -0.56 -9.01 6.86
C MET A 91 -0.78 -10.42 6.32
N ASP A 92 0.22 -11.02 5.67
CA ASP A 92 0.15 -12.42 5.22
C ASP A 92 -0.01 -13.39 6.40
N ALA A 93 0.75 -13.18 7.49
CA ALA A 93 0.58 -13.96 8.72
C ALA A 93 -0.81 -13.78 9.34
N TYR A 94 -1.29 -12.54 9.43
CA TYR A 94 -2.63 -12.21 9.93
C TYR A 94 -3.73 -12.89 9.11
N PHE A 95 -3.69 -12.80 7.77
CA PHE A 95 -4.69 -13.42 6.91
C PHE A 95 -4.64 -14.95 6.93
N LYS A 96 -3.47 -15.56 7.17
CA LYS A 96 -3.38 -17.01 7.39
C LYS A 96 -4.10 -17.42 8.67
N VAL A 97 -3.94 -16.67 9.76
CA VAL A 97 -4.66 -16.93 11.02
C VAL A 97 -6.17 -16.76 10.84
N LEU A 98 -6.59 -15.70 10.13
CA LEU A 98 -8.01 -15.40 9.88
C LEU A 98 -8.76 -16.50 9.14
N LYS A 99 -8.06 -17.36 8.37
CA LYS A 99 -8.69 -18.52 7.70
C LYS A 99 -9.17 -19.60 8.67
N HIS A 100 -8.62 -19.64 9.88
CA HIS A 100 -8.84 -20.70 10.85
C HIS A 100 -9.43 -20.20 12.17
N LYS A 101 -9.35 -18.91 12.45
CA LYS A 101 -9.76 -18.29 13.71
C LYS A 101 -10.44 -16.95 13.47
N SER A 102 -11.20 -16.50 14.45
CA SER A 102 -11.80 -15.16 14.47
C SER A 102 -10.72 -14.06 14.39
N PRO A 103 -11.06 -12.89 13.83
CA PRO A 103 -10.15 -11.76 13.75
C PRO A 103 -9.74 -11.25 15.15
N GLU A 104 -8.54 -11.59 15.58
CA GLU A 104 -7.91 -11.02 16.78
C GLU A 104 -7.00 -9.84 16.38
N ASN A 105 -7.03 -8.75 17.14
CA ASN A 105 -6.15 -7.58 16.94
C ASN A 105 -6.33 -6.77 15.63
N SER A 106 -7.48 -6.85 14.94
CA SER A 106 -7.73 -6.08 13.70
C SER A 106 -7.51 -4.58 13.87
N LYS A 107 -7.85 -4.02 15.05
CA LYS A 107 -7.62 -2.61 15.38
C LYS A 107 -6.14 -2.24 15.37
N SER A 108 -5.27 -3.10 15.91
CA SER A 108 -3.81 -2.88 15.92
C SER A 108 -3.25 -2.97 14.49
N MET A 109 -3.66 -4.01 13.75
CA MET A 109 -3.27 -4.18 12.34
C MET A 109 -3.73 -3.02 11.45
N TYR A 110 -4.90 -2.45 11.75
CA TYR A 110 -5.41 -1.26 11.08
C TYR A 110 -4.50 -0.06 11.31
N VAL A 111 -4.12 0.22 12.57
CA VAL A 111 -3.22 1.33 12.90
C VAL A 111 -1.87 1.18 12.21
N GLU A 112 -1.32 -0.04 12.15
CA GLU A 112 -0.09 -0.29 11.38
C GLU A 112 -0.30 -0.04 9.88
N SER A 113 -1.42 -0.49 9.32
CA SER A 113 -1.76 -0.29 7.91
C SER A 113 -1.97 1.18 7.54
N GLN A 114 -2.43 2.02 8.47
CA GLN A 114 -2.53 3.48 8.30
C GLN A 114 -1.14 4.15 8.21
N LYS A 115 -0.15 3.66 8.97
CA LYS A 115 1.23 4.15 8.84
C LYS A 115 1.80 3.83 7.46
N ILE A 116 1.51 2.64 6.94
CA ILE A 116 1.89 2.25 5.58
C ILE A 116 1.17 3.09 4.54
N PHE A 117 -0.12 3.35 4.72
CA PHE A 117 -0.88 4.26 3.86
C PHE A 117 -0.20 5.62 3.77
N ALA A 118 0.19 6.24 4.88
CA ALA A 118 0.86 7.53 4.87
C ALA A 118 2.16 7.51 4.03
N ILE A 119 2.98 6.47 4.18
CA ILE A 119 4.21 6.26 3.41
C ILE A 119 3.93 6.19 1.90
N LEU A 120 2.95 5.36 1.51
CA LEU A 120 2.61 5.14 0.10
C LEU A 120 1.89 6.35 -0.50
N ASN A 121 1.05 7.02 0.28
CA ASN A 121 0.30 8.19 -0.15
C ASN A 121 1.23 9.38 -0.43
N MET A 122 2.26 9.60 0.40
CA MET A 122 3.30 10.60 0.08
C MET A 122 3.96 10.33 -1.27
N SER A 123 4.29 9.06 -1.56
CA SER A 123 4.87 8.66 -2.83
C SER A 123 3.89 8.88 -3.99
N ALA A 124 2.62 8.51 -3.81
CA ALA A 124 1.55 8.70 -4.80
C ALA A 124 1.27 10.19 -5.08
N HIS A 125 1.32 11.06 -4.08
CA HIS A 125 1.18 12.50 -4.26
C HIS A 125 2.27 13.09 -5.15
N LYS A 126 3.52 12.63 -5.02
CA LYS A 126 4.60 13.03 -5.94
C LYS A 126 4.29 12.63 -7.38
N ILE A 127 3.77 11.42 -7.58
CA ILE A 127 3.35 10.93 -8.91
C ILE A 127 2.20 11.79 -9.48
N PHE A 128 1.18 12.08 -8.67
CA PHE A 128 0.04 12.91 -9.10
C PHE A 128 0.45 14.36 -9.40
N ALA A 129 1.42 14.92 -8.66
CA ALA A 129 1.93 16.26 -8.90
C ALA A 129 2.73 16.35 -10.22
N GLN A 130 3.49 15.31 -10.57
CA GLN A 130 4.19 15.23 -11.85
C GLN A 130 3.23 15.20 -13.05
N GLY A 131 2.11 14.47 -12.92
CA GLY A 131 1.09 14.38 -13.98
C GLY A 131 0.27 15.66 -14.21
N LYS A 132 0.37 16.67 -13.35
CA LYS A 132 -0.29 17.99 -13.52
C LYS A 132 0.57 19.02 -14.25
N ARG A 133 1.84 18.70 -14.55
CA ARG A 133 2.79 19.61 -15.23
C ARG A 133 2.86 19.36 -16.75
N VAL A 134 1.82 18.79 -17.34
CA VAL A 134 1.65 18.62 -18.79
C VAL A 134 0.40 19.36 -19.20
#